data_AF-A0AAU1DFI0-F1
#
_entry.id   AF-A0AAU1DFI0-F1
#
_cell.length_a   1.000
_cell.length_b   1.000
_cell.length_c   1.000
_cell.angle_alpha   90.00
_cell.angle_beta   90.00
_cell.angle_gamma   90.00
#
_symmetry.space_group_name_H-M   'P 1'
#
loop_
_entity.id
_entity.type
_entity.pdbx_description
1 polymer ?
#
loop_
_entity_poly.entity_id
_entity_poly.type
_entity_poly.pdbx_seq_one_letter_code
_entity_poly.pdbx_strand_id
1 'polypeptide(L)'
;MDDSPTVLGGLGLKLSRLLEQWSSQVASLRDGGGTVYLPYDFSDQCTAWLRVSSSDGQTAEVQAGWSLIEGWGISPSDYLSTARAVADFDPIAGAQVVCSLIDLAARIDANRTALEATGP
;
A
#
# COMPACT_ATOMS: atom_id res chain seq x y z
N MET A 1 12.70 9.75 35.32
CA MET A 1 11.48 10.37 34.79
C MET A 1 11.83 10.72 33.36
N ASP A 2 11.44 9.84 32.45
CA ASP A 2 11.76 9.96 31.03
C ASP A 2 10.56 10.65 30.37
N ASP A 3 10.71 11.95 30.14
CA ASP A 3 9.69 12.81 29.54
C ASP A 3 9.85 12.69 28.02
N SER A 4 9.36 11.56 27.47
CA SER A 4 9.27 11.39 26.02
C SER A 4 8.09 12.20 25.50
N PRO A 5 8.29 13.13 24.55
CA PRO A 5 7.22 13.98 24.05
C PRO A 5 6.19 13.12 23.31
N THR A 6 4.96 13.12 23.81
CA THR A 6 3.79 12.58 23.12
C THR A 6 3.66 13.31 21.78
N VAL A 7 4.01 12.64 20.68
CA VAL A 7 3.76 13.17 19.33
C VAL A 7 2.25 13.20 19.12
N LEU A 8 1.65 14.35 19.44
CA LEU A 8 0.27 14.68 19.17
C LEU A 8 0.05 14.67 17.64
N GLY A 9 -0.57 13.59 17.14
CA GLY A 9 -0.77 13.31 15.70
C GLY A 9 -0.31 11.92 15.22
N GLY A 10 -0.12 10.94 16.12
CA GLY A 10 0.92 9.93 15.98
C GLY A 10 0.76 8.77 14.99
N LEU A 11 -0.46 8.30 14.67
CA LEU A 11 -0.66 7.08 13.86
C LEU A 11 -1.57 7.28 12.63
N GLY A 12 -2.73 7.94 12.79
CA GLY A 12 -3.65 8.21 11.68
C GLY A 12 -2.99 8.97 10.54
N LEU A 13 -2.20 10.01 10.85
CA LEU A 13 -1.42 10.77 9.88
C LEU A 13 -0.28 9.97 9.23
N LYS A 14 0.32 9.01 9.95
CA LYS A 14 1.38 8.15 9.37
C LYS A 14 0.79 7.12 8.42
N LEU A 15 -0.35 6.53 8.78
CA LEU A 15 -1.07 5.60 7.92
C LEU A 15 -1.72 6.33 6.73
N SER A 16 -2.16 7.58 6.88
CA SER A 16 -2.64 8.38 5.75
C SER A 16 -1.53 8.64 4.72
N ARG A 17 -0.28 8.85 5.19
CA ARG A 17 0.89 8.96 4.30
C ARG A 17 1.20 7.66 3.54
N LEU A 18 0.97 6.49 4.14
CA LEU A 18 1.05 5.21 3.44
C LEU A 18 0.00 5.13 2.32
N LEU A 19 -1.26 5.48 2.64
CA LEU A 19 -2.35 5.45 1.66
C LEU A 19 -2.24 6.52 0.57
N GLU A 20 -1.63 7.66 0.85
CA GLU A 20 -1.29 8.67 -0.16
C GLU A 20 -0.35 8.08 -1.22
N GLN A 21 0.69 7.36 -0.79
CA GLN A 21 1.60 6.67 -1.69
C GLN A 21 0.89 5.55 -2.46
N TRP A 22 -0.03 4.80 -1.84
CA TRP A 22 -0.88 3.83 -2.54
C TRP A 22 -1.73 4.49 -3.63
N SER A 23 -2.37 5.61 -3.29
CA SER A 23 -3.21 6.37 -4.23
C SER A 23 -2.39 6.83 -5.43
N SER A 24 -1.18 7.34 -5.22
CA SER A 24 -0.25 7.72 -6.29
C SER A 24 0.15 6.54 -7.18
N GLN A 25 0.46 5.38 -6.59
CA GLN A 25 0.80 4.17 -7.35
C GLN A 25 -0.39 3.68 -8.19
N VAL A 26 -1.59 3.59 -7.62
CA VAL A 26 -2.80 3.17 -8.33
C VAL A 26 -3.19 4.16 -9.42
N ALA A 27 -3.03 5.47 -9.19
CA ALA A 27 -3.27 6.49 -10.20
C ALA A 27 -2.36 6.32 -11.42
N SER A 28 -1.08 5.97 -11.21
CA SER A 28 -0.13 5.78 -12.31
C SER A 28 -0.53 4.65 -13.27
N LEU A 29 -1.28 3.65 -12.80
CA LEU A 29 -1.79 2.57 -13.65
C LEU A 29 -2.84 3.07 -14.67
N ARG A 30 -3.51 4.20 -14.41
CA ARG A 30 -4.50 4.78 -15.33
C ARG A 30 -3.88 5.39 -16.58
N ASP A 31 -2.60 5.77 -16.51
CA ASP A 31 -1.91 6.51 -17.57
C ASP A 31 -1.33 5.60 -18.66
N GLY A 32 -1.40 4.27 -18.49
CA GLY A 32 -0.88 3.33 -19.49
C GLY A 32 -0.84 1.85 -19.07
N GLY A 33 -1.50 1.48 -17.96
CA GLY A 33 -1.41 0.15 -17.39
C GLY A 33 -0.08 -0.11 -16.66
N GLY A 34 0.15 -1.36 -16.29
CA GLY A 34 1.36 -1.81 -15.60
C GLY A 34 1.06 -2.61 -14.34
N THR A 35 2.01 -2.61 -13.40
CA THR A 35 1.90 -3.30 -12.12
C THR A 35 2.56 -2.47 -11.03
N VAL A 36 1.89 -2.39 -9.88
CA VAL A 36 2.41 -1.77 -8.66
C VAL A 36 2.23 -2.72 -7.48
N TYR A 37 3.03 -2.51 -6.43
CA TYR A 37 3.00 -3.33 -5.21
C TYR A 37 2.67 -2.44 -4.00
N LEU A 38 1.66 -2.83 -3.22
CA LEU A 38 1.16 -2.07 -2.08
C LEU A 38 1.33 -2.89 -0.78
N PRO A 39 2.21 -2.52 0.16
CA PRO A 39 2.53 -3.34 1.33
C PRO A 39 1.49 -3.16 2.43
N TYR A 40 0.95 -4.25 2.97
CA TYR A 40 -0.11 -4.21 3.99
C TYR A 40 0.19 -4.97 5.29
N ASP A 41 1.25 -5.79 5.32
CA ASP A 41 1.74 -6.47 6.53
C ASP A 41 3.28 -6.46 6.52
N PHE A 42 3.88 -5.97 7.61
CA PHE A 42 5.32 -5.76 7.77
C PHE A 42 5.89 -6.73 8.81
N SER A 43 5.83 -8.02 8.50
CA SER A 43 6.38 -9.06 9.36
C SER A 43 7.92 -9.04 9.35
N ASP A 44 8.56 -9.52 10.43
CA ASP A 44 10.03 -9.43 10.57
C ASP A 44 10.78 -10.17 9.43
N GLN A 45 10.23 -11.28 8.94
CA GLN A 45 10.90 -12.18 7.99
C GLN A 45 10.38 -12.09 6.56
N CYS A 46 9.26 -11.39 6.34
CA CYS A 46 8.64 -11.22 5.03
C CYS A 46 7.64 -10.06 5.07
N THR A 47 7.24 -9.59 3.90
CA THR A 47 6.22 -8.53 3.78
C THR A 47 5.07 -9.03 2.92
N ALA A 48 3.83 -8.77 3.33
CA ALA A 48 2.67 -9.02 2.50
C ALA A 48 2.36 -7.82 1.61
N TRP A 49 2.08 -8.09 0.35
CA TRP A 49 1.85 -7.09 -0.68
C TRP A 49 0.56 -7.38 -1.44
N LEU A 50 -0.13 -6.31 -1.85
CA LEU A 50 -1.09 -6.38 -2.93
C LEU A 50 -0.35 -6.08 -4.23
N ARG A 51 -0.31 -7.04 -5.15
CA ARG A 51 0.05 -6.81 -6.54
C ARG A 51 -1.18 -6.28 -7.25
N VAL A 52 -1.14 -5.03 -7.69
CA VAL A 52 -2.21 -4.39 -8.47
C VAL A 52 -1.72 -4.26 -9.89
N SER A 53 -2.41 -4.88 -10.83
CA SER A 53 -2.08 -4.80 -12.24
C SER A 53 -3.27 -4.35 -13.07
N SER A 54 -2.99 -3.62 -14.15
CA SER A 54 -4.01 -3.19 -15.12
C SER A 54 -3.38 -3.17 -16.50
N SER A 55 -4.03 -3.77 -17.49
CA SER A 55 -3.56 -3.74 -18.89
C SER A 55 -4.20 -2.63 -19.72
N ASP A 56 -5.35 -2.13 -19.28
CA ASP A 56 -6.20 -1.18 -20.00
C ASP A 56 -6.32 0.19 -19.29
N GLY A 57 -5.73 0.32 -18.09
CA GLY A 57 -5.83 1.50 -17.24
C GLY A 57 -7.22 1.73 -16.66
N GLN A 58 -8.12 0.75 -16.73
CA GLN A 58 -9.51 0.83 -16.26
C GLN A 58 -9.85 -0.29 -15.28
N THR A 59 -9.43 -1.52 -15.60
CA THR A 59 -9.70 -2.73 -14.84
C THR A 59 -8.45 -3.09 -14.04
N ALA A 60 -8.59 -3.25 -12.73
CA ALA A 60 -7.53 -3.67 -11.83
C ALA A 60 -7.73 -5.14 -11.45
N GLU A 61 -6.69 -5.95 -11.64
CA GLU A 61 -6.54 -7.22 -10.94
C GLU A 61 -5.68 -6.98 -9.70
N VAL A 62 -6.25 -7.25 -8.53
CA VAL A 62 -5.61 -7.10 -7.22
C VAL A 62 -5.40 -8.50 -6.64
N GLN A 63 -4.15 -8.86 -6.36
CA GLN A 63 -3.80 -10.16 -5.80
C GLN A 63 -2.93 -9.99 -4.56
N ALA A 64 -3.28 -10.69 -3.48
CA ALA A 64 -2.45 -10.75 -2.28
C ALA A 64 -1.30 -11.76 -2.46
N GLY A 65 -0.16 -11.46 -1.89
CA GLY A 65 1.02 -12.33 -1.92
C GLY A 65 2.10 -11.88 -0.95
N TRP A 66 3.19 -12.63 -0.95
CA TRP A 66 4.35 -12.43 -0.07
C TRP A 66 5.58 -12.04 -0.88
N SER A 67 6.51 -11.37 -0.22
CA SER A 67 7.89 -11.20 -0.68
C SER A 67 8.81 -11.45 0.51
N LEU A 68 10.01 -11.99 0.26
CA LEU A 68 11.04 -12.23 1.28
C LEU A 68 11.71 -10.93 1.75
N ILE A 69 11.30 -9.77 1.24
CA ILE A 69 11.69 -8.48 1.81
C ILE A 69 11.22 -8.41 3.26
N GLU A 70 12.17 -8.27 4.18
CA GLU A 70 11.93 -8.17 5.62
C GLU A 70 11.24 -6.83 5.97
N GLY A 71 10.15 -6.89 6.73
CA GLY A 71 9.31 -5.73 7.03
C GLY A 71 9.99 -4.66 7.88
N TRP A 72 10.95 -5.04 8.73
CA TRP A 72 11.70 -4.09 9.58
C TRP A 72 12.54 -3.09 8.77
N GLY A 73 12.92 -3.46 7.54
CA GLY A 73 13.66 -2.60 6.61
C GLY A 73 12.80 -1.60 5.85
N ILE A 74 11.46 -1.67 5.96
CA ILE A 74 10.54 -0.82 5.21
C ILE A 74 10.11 0.36 6.06
N SER A 75 10.25 1.58 5.52
CA SER A 75 9.60 2.76 6.08
C SER A 75 8.21 2.92 5.45
N PRO A 76 7.09 2.76 6.19
CA PRO A 76 5.75 2.89 5.60
C PRO A 76 5.48 4.28 5.00
N SER A 77 6.14 5.31 5.51
CA SER A 77 6.06 6.69 4.98
C SER A 77 6.81 6.92 3.67
N ASP A 78 7.69 5.97 3.28
CA ASP A 78 8.45 5.98 2.02
C ASP A 78 8.81 4.53 1.61
N TYR A 79 7.81 3.76 1.16
CA TYR A 79 8.01 2.35 0.78
C TYR A 79 8.33 2.20 -0.72
N LEU A 80 8.27 3.28 -1.50
CA LEU A 80 8.30 3.23 -2.97
C LEU A 80 9.59 2.64 -3.54
N SER A 81 10.72 2.92 -2.88
CA SER A 81 12.01 2.33 -3.24
C SER A 81 11.98 0.80 -3.07
N THR A 82 11.43 0.32 -1.96
CA THR A 82 11.23 -1.10 -1.67
C THR A 82 10.25 -1.77 -2.62
N ALA A 83 9.13 -1.11 -2.95
CA ALA A 83 8.14 -1.66 -3.88
C ALA A 83 8.75 -1.99 -5.26
N ARG A 84 9.72 -1.19 -5.71
CA ARG A 84 10.45 -1.44 -6.97
C ARG A 84 11.41 -2.62 -6.90
N ALA A 85 11.80 -3.04 -5.69
CA ALA A 85 12.69 -4.16 -5.45
C ALA A 85 11.96 -5.50 -5.31
N VAL A 86 10.63 -5.51 -5.28
CA VAL A 86 9.83 -6.74 -5.23
C VAL A 86 10.03 -7.53 -6.53
N ALA A 87 10.82 -8.61 -6.44
CA ALA A 87 11.15 -9.49 -7.57
C ALA A 87 10.71 -10.95 -7.35
N ASP A 88 10.33 -11.30 -6.13
CA ASP A 88 10.06 -12.65 -5.64
C ASP A 88 8.61 -12.81 -5.15
N PHE A 89 7.69 -12.01 -5.71
CA PHE A 89 6.29 -12.03 -5.30
C PHE A 89 5.66 -13.42 -5.43
N ASP A 90 5.29 -14.01 -4.30
CA ASP A 90 4.64 -15.31 -4.19
C ASP A 90 3.13 -15.13 -3.92
N PRO A 91 2.25 -15.38 -4.91
CA PRO A 91 0.82 -15.13 -4.78
C PRO A 91 0.14 -16.12 -3.82
N ILE A 92 -0.77 -15.62 -2.98
CA ILE A 92 -1.66 -16.46 -2.19
C ILE A 92 -2.77 -16.99 -3.11
N ALA A 93 -2.84 -18.32 -3.24
CA ALA A 93 -3.83 -18.98 -4.09
C ALA A 93 -5.27 -18.59 -3.70
N GLY A 94 -6.05 -18.13 -4.68
CA GLY A 94 -7.45 -17.73 -4.48
C GLY A 94 -7.65 -16.35 -3.83
N ALA A 95 -6.59 -15.66 -3.40
CA ALA A 95 -6.67 -14.32 -2.82
C ALA A 95 -6.54 -13.22 -3.90
N GLN A 96 -7.46 -13.23 -4.87
CA GLN A 96 -7.50 -12.27 -5.96
C GLN A 96 -8.91 -11.71 -6.19
N VAL A 97 -8.98 -10.47 -6.63
CA VAL A 97 -10.22 -9.80 -7.02
C VAL A 97 -9.97 -8.91 -8.23
N VAL A 98 -10.98 -8.83 -9.10
CA VAL A 98 -11.00 -7.88 -10.21
C VAL A 98 -11.97 -6.76 -9.89
N CYS A 99 -11.55 -5.51 -10.05
CA CYS A 99 -12.38 -4.34 -9.77
C CYS A 99 -12.06 -3.17 -10.72
N SER A 100 -12.88 -2.13 -10.67
CA SER A 100 -12.60 -0.86 -11.34
C SER A 100 -11.43 -0.15 -10.66
N LEU A 101 -10.47 0.32 -11.45
CA LEU A 101 -9.32 1.09 -10.98
C LEU A 101 -9.76 2.44 -10.39
N ILE A 102 -10.85 3.02 -10.90
CA ILE A 102 -11.47 4.24 -10.35
C ILE A 102 -12.05 3.96 -8.96
N ASP A 103 -12.78 2.84 -8.80
CA ASP A 103 -13.39 2.49 -7.52
C ASP A 103 -12.34 2.12 -6.48
N LEU A 104 -11.26 1.45 -6.90
CA LEU A 104 -10.11 1.15 -6.03
C LEU A 104 -9.44 2.43 -5.54
N ALA A 105 -9.13 3.38 -6.44
CA ALA A 105 -8.55 4.66 -6.09
C ALA A 105 -9.46 5.44 -5.13
N ALA A 106 -10.76 5.53 -5.44
CA ALA A 106 -11.75 6.20 -4.58
C ALA A 106 -11.83 5.57 -3.19
N ARG A 107 -11.73 4.24 -3.08
CA ARG A 107 -11.73 3.54 -1.80
C ARG A 107 -10.47 3.84 -0.97
N ILE A 108 -9.30 3.87 -1.61
CA ILE A 108 -8.03 4.23 -0.95
C ILE A 108 -8.11 5.66 -0.40
N ASP A 109 -8.59 6.61 -1.20
CA ASP A 109 -8.73 8.01 -0.78
C ASP A 109 -9.75 8.20 0.35
N ALA A 110 -10.85 7.44 0.31
CA ALA A 110 -11.83 7.43 1.40
C ALA A 110 -11.22 6.91 2.71
N ASN A 111 -10.46 5.81 2.64
CA ASN A 111 -9.76 5.26 3.81
C ASN A 111 -8.70 6.22 4.35
N ARG A 112 -7.94 6.89 3.47
CA ARG A 112 -6.97 7.93 3.84
C ARG A 112 -7.64 9.07 4.62
N THR A 113 -8.73 9.60 4.09
CA THR A 113 -9.49 10.69 4.71
C THR A 113 -10.05 10.27 6.08
N ALA A 114 -10.52 9.03 6.21
CA ALA A 114 -11.01 8.50 7.48
C ALA A 114 -9.89 8.36 8.54
N LEU A 115 -8.67 8.00 8.12
CA LEU A 115 -7.50 7.93 9.00
C LEU A 115 -6.98 9.32 9.42
N GLU A 116 -7.12 10.32 8.57
CA GLU A 116 -6.83 11.72 8.92
C GLU A 116 -7.86 12.28 9.90
N ALA A 117 -9.14 11.93 9.71
CA ALA A 117 -10.23 12.35 10.58
C ALA A 117 -10.20 11.68 11.96
N THR A 118 -9.47 10.58 12.12
CA THR A 118 -9.19 9.94 13.42
C THR A 118 -7.97 10.56 14.13
N GLY A 119 -7.68 11.84 13.84
CA GLY A 119 -6.71 12.66 14.59
C GLY A 119 -6.95 12.62 16.11
N PRO A 120 -5.92 12.92 16.91
CA PRO A 120 -5.66 12.37 18.25
C PRO A 120 -6.82 12.42 19.24
#